data_AF-A0A1G2PTV1-F1
#
_entry.id   AF-A0A1G2PTV1-F1
#
_cell.length_a   1.000
_cell.length_b   1.000
_cell.length_c   1.000
_cell.angle_alpha   90.00
_cell.angle_beta   90.00
_cell.angle_gamma   90.00
#
_symmetry.space_group_name_H-M   'P 1'
#
loop_
_entity.id
_entity.type
_entity.pdbx_description
1 polymer ?
#
loop_
_entity_poly.entity_id
_entity_poly.type
_entity_poly.pdbx_seq_one_letter_code
_entity_poly.pdbx_strand_id
1 'polypeptide(L)' 'MEAKENMKAIYPITIDDLQNDAIKRIGRRLNDDELHTAKKCVECGLSSIIDITLKSAIEEAVDKNRHIPVGQCEECLI' A
#
# COMPACT_ATOMS: atom_id res chain seq x y z
N MET A 1 -17.05 -10.78 17.05
CA MET A 1 -16.84 -9.33 16.80
C MET A 1 -15.57 -9.19 15.97
N GLU A 2 -15.62 -9.56 14.69
CA GLU A 2 -14.44 -9.55 13.77
C GLU A 2 -14.59 -8.53 12.63
N ALA A 3 -15.78 -7.97 12.43
CA ALA A 3 -16.06 -7.10 11.28
C ALA A 3 -15.31 -5.76 11.27
N LYS A 4 -14.78 -5.29 12.42
CA LYS A 4 -14.13 -3.97 12.52
C LYS A 4 -12.72 -3.95 11.94
N GLU A 5 -11.98 -5.07 11.94
CA GLU A 5 -10.65 -5.10 11.34
C GLU A 5 -10.70 -5.22 9.83
N ASN A 6 -11.67 -5.97 9.31
CA ASN A 6 -11.84 -6.21 7.88
C ASN A 6 -12.20 -4.95 7.06
N MET A 7 -12.52 -3.82 7.71
CA MET A 7 -12.86 -2.55 7.07
C MET A 7 -11.79 -1.46 7.24
N LYS A 8 -10.66 -1.75 7.89
CA LYS A 8 -9.58 -0.76 8.05
C LYS A 8 -8.87 -0.55 6.70
N ALA A 9 -8.83 0.70 6.24
CA ALA A 9 -8.04 1.07 5.07
C ALA A 9 -6.55 0.98 5.38
N ILE A 10 -5.79 0.24 4.57
CA ILE A 10 -4.31 0.15 4.69
C ILE A 10 -3.66 1.43 4.15
N TYR A 11 -4.22 2.02 3.09
CA TYR A 11 -3.67 3.23 2.47
C TYR A 11 -4.78 4.14 1.90
N PRO A 12 -5.33 5.06 2.72
CA PRO A 12 -6.24 6.09 2.24
C PRO A 12 -5.48 7.33 1.75
N ILE A 13 -5.82 7.83 0.57
CA ILE A 13 -5.47 9.19 0.12
C ILE A 13 -6.72 10.05 0.26
N THR A 14 -6.63 11.13 1.02
CA THR A 14 -7.72 12.09 1.15
C THR A 14 -7.60 13.23 0.13
N ILE A 15 -8.70 13.95 -0.09
CA ILE A 15 -8.68 15.19 -0.89
C ILE A 15 -7.75 16.22 -0.28
N ASP A 16 -7.64 16.28 1.05
CA ASP A 16 -6.75 17.25 1.70
C ASP A 16 -5.28 16.89 1.51
N ASP A 17 -4.92 15.60 1.49
CA ASP A 17 -3.56 15.17 1.13
C ASP A 17 -3.20 15.63 -0.29
N LEU A 18 -4.11 15.42 -1.24
CA LEU A 18 -3.92 15.84 -2.64
C LEU A 18 -3.79 17.37 -2.77
N GLN A 19 -4.60 18.12 -2.03
CA GLN A 19 -4.57 19.58 -2.03
C GLN A 19 -3.33 20.14 -1.32
N ASN A 20 -2.88 19.51 -0.23
CA ASN A 20 -1.66 19.88 0.46
C ASN A 20 -0.43 19.63 -0.42
N ASP A 21 -0.41 18.53 -1.17
CA ASP A 21 0.67 18.26 -2.14
C ASP A 21 0.63 19.26 -3.31
N ALA A 22 -0.56 19.66 -3.77
CA ALA A 22 -0.69 20.73 -4.76
C ALA A 22 -0.13 22.06 -4.23
N ILE A 23 -0.45 22.46 -3.00
CA ILE A 23 0.13 23.67 -2.40
C ILE A 23 1.66 23.59 -2.37
N LYS A 24 2.23 22.45 -1.98
CA LYS A 24 3.69 22.26 -1.94
C LYS A 24 4.36 22.35 -3.32
N ARG A 25 3.70 21.85 -4.37
CA ARG A 25 4.28 21.74 -5.72
C ARG A 25 4.04 22.97 -6.60
N ILE A 26 2.84 23.53 -6.54
CA ILE A 26 2.40 24.63 -7.43
C ILE A 26 2.06 25.91 -6.66
N GLY A 27 2.18 25.92 -5.33
CA GLY A 27 1.99 27.12 -4.49
C GLY A 27 0.54 27.50 -4.23
N ARG A 28 -0.44 26.69 -4.66
CA ARG A 28 -1.88 26.95 -4.46
C ARG A 28 -2.70 25.67 -4.44
N ARG A 29 -3.96 25.79 -4.00
CA ARG A 29 -4.97 24.73 -4.13
C ARG A 29 -5.38 24.55 -5.59
N LEU A 30 -5.75 23.31 -5.93
CA LEU A 30 -6.40 22.98 -7.19
C LEU A 30 -7.82 23.52 -7.17
N ASN A 31 -8.27 24.08 -8.29
CA ASN A 31 -9.69 24.41 -8.50
C ASN A 31 -10.49 23.12 -8.75
N ASP A 32 -11.82 23.25 -8.91
CA ASP A 32 -12.71 22.08 -9.00
C ASP A 32 -12.42 21.19 -10.21
N ASP A 33 -12.14 21.78 -11.38
CA ASP A 33 -11.83 21.04 -12.62
C ASP A 33 -10.46 20.33 -12.52
N GLU A 34 -9.47 21.04 -11.98
CA GLU A 34 -8.13 20.51 -11.72
C GLU A 34 -8.18 19.38 -10.70
N LEU A 35 -8.95 19.55 -9.62
CA LEU A 35 -9.11 18.57 -8.55
C LEU A 35 -9.81 17.32 -9.08
N HIS A 36 -10.86 17.48 -9.88
CA HIS A 36 -11.56 16.37 -10.52
C HIS A 36 -10.63 15.57 -11.43
N THR A 37 -9.82 16.26 -12.22
CA THR A 37 -8.83 15.64 -13.10
C THR A 37 -7.76 14.91 -12.29
N ALA A 38 -7.19 15.55 -11.28
CA ALA A 38 -6.17 14.97 -10.41
C ALA A 38 -6.69 13.73 -9.69
N LYS A 39 -7.93 13.78 -9.16
CA LYS A 39 -8.59 12.64 -8.52
C LYS A 39 -8.66 11.44 -9.46
N LYS A 40 -9.17 11.64 -10.69
CA LYS A 40 -9.24 10.56 -11.70
C LYS A 40 -7.87 9.97 -12.00
N CYS A 41 -6.85 10.82 -12.15
CA CYS A 41 -5.49 10.35 -12.41
C CYS A 41 -4.94 9.51 -11.26
N VAL A 42 -5.16 9.94 -10.01
CA VAL A 42 -4.75 9.18 -8.82
C VAL A 42 -5.48 7.84 -8.75
N GLU A 43 -6.79 7.82 -8.97
CA GLU A 43 -7.60 6.58 -8.97
C GLU A 43 -7.10 5.59 -10.03
N CYS A 44 -6.90 6.03 -11.27
CA CYS A 44 -6.39 5.17 -12.34
C CYS A 44 -4.96 4.66 -12.06
N GLY A 45 -4.08 5.53 -11.55
CA GLY A 45 -2.70 5.18 -11.25
C GLY A 45 -2.60 4.15 -10.12
N LEU A 46 -3.33 4.38 -9.02
CA LEU A 46 -3.39 3.45 -7.91
C LEU A 46 -4.03 2.11 -8.31
N SER A 47 -5.12 2.13 -9.05
CA SER A 47 -5.77 0.90 -9.53
C SER A 47 -4.83 0.04 -10.38
N SER A 48 -3.90 0.65 -11.11
CA SER A 48 -2.95 -0.09 -11.96
C SER A 48 -1.84 -0.75 -11.14
N ILE A 49 -1.41 -0.12 -10.04
CA ILE A 49 -0.26 -0.57 -9.26
C ILE A 49 -0.66 -1.41 -8.04
N ILE A 50 -1.92 -1.35 -7.61
CA ILE A 50 -2.38 -1.98 -6.38
C ILE A 50 -2.22 -3.50 -6.41
N ASP A 51 -2.51 -4.15 -7.54
CA ASP A 51 -2.39 -5.61 -7.65
C ASP A 51 -0.94 -6.08 -7.47
N ILE A 52 0.00 -5.39 -8.11
CA ILE A 52 1.43 -5.67 -8.00
C ILE A 52 1.90 -5.41 -6.56
N THR A 53 1.48 -4.28 -5.97
CA THR A 53 1.87 -3.88 -4.63
C THR A 53 1.37 -4.87 -3.57
N LEU A 54 0.10 -5.30 -3.68
CA LEU A 54 -0.49 -6.28 -2.78
C LEU A 54 0.22 -7.62 -2.89
N LYS A 55 0.46 -8.10 -4.12
CA LYS A 55 1.19 -9.34 -4.35
C LYS A 55 2.58 -9.30 -3.72
N SER A 56 3.37 -8.27 -4.03
CA SER A 56 4.73 -8.15 -3.50
C SER A 56 4.75 -8.00 -1.98
N ALA A 57 3.81 -7.26 -1.39
CA ALA A 57 3.70 -7.12 0.06
C ALA A 57 3.37 -8.45 0.76
N ILE A 58 2.48 -9.27 0.17
CA ILE A 58 2.14 -10.60 0.67
C ILE A 58 3.35 -11.54 0.55
N GLU A 59 3.98 -11.60 -0.62
CA GLU A 59 5.15 -12.46 -0.86
C GLU A 59 6.28 -12.15 0.13
N GLU A 60 6.61 -10.87 0.30
CA GLU A 60 7.62 -10.42 1.25
C GLU A 60 7.26 -10.75 2.71
N ALA A 61 6.00 -10.53 3.12
CA ALA A 61 5.56 -10.82 4.49
C ALA A 61 5.58 -12.32 4.81
N VAL A 62 5.26 -13.17 3.81
CA VAL A 62 5.29 -14.63 3.96
C VAL A 62 6.73 -15.15 3.94
N ASP A 63 7.60 -14.64 3.07
CA ASP A 63 8.99 -15.06 2.97
C ASP A 63 9.78 -14.72 4.24
N LYS A 64 9.54 -13.53 4.82
CA LYS A 64 10.11 -13.15 6.13
C LYS A 64 9.65 -14.03 7.29
N ASN A 65 8.48 -14.67 7.18
CA ASN A 65 7.97 -15.61 8.18
C ASN A 65 8.43 -17.05 7.94
N ARG A 66 9.10 -17.35 6.82
CA ARG A 66 9.88 -18.57 6.65
C ARG A 66 11.23 -18.46 7.36
N HIS A 67 11.20 -18.22 8.68
CA HIS A 67 12.25 -18.79 9.52
C HIS A 67 12.01 -20.30 9.57
N ILE A 68 12.59 -21.01 8.59
CA ILE A 68 12.93 -22.42 8.80
C ILE A 68 13.88 -22.43 10.00
N PRO A 69 13.59 -23.16 11.08
CA PRO A 69 14.56 -23.34 12.14
C PRO A 69 15.80 -23.96 11.51
N VAL A 70 16.92 -23.23 11.55
CA VAL A 70 18.24 -23.81 11.32
C VAL A 70 18.48 -24.76 12.50
N GLY A 71 18.08 -26.03 12.34
CA GLY A 71 17.99 -26.94 13.48
C GLY A 71 17.54 -28.36 13.15
N GLN A 72 17.80 -28.87 11.96
CA GLN A 72 17.78 -30.32 11.69
C GLN A 72 19.08 -30.74 11.00
N CYS A 73 20.18 -30.64 11.74
CA CYS A 73 21.24 -31.64 11.67
C CYS A 73 21.09 -32.52 12.91
N GLU A 74 20.01 -33.29 12.98
CA GLU A 74 20.05 -34.50 13.79
C GLU A 74 20.84 -35.53 12.99
N GLU A 75 22.00 -35.86 13.55
CA GLU A 75 22.69 -37.12 13.33
C GLU A 75 23.38 -37.31 11.96
N CYS A 76 24.62 -36.82 11.87
CA CYS A 76 25.69 -37.75 11.50
C CYS A 76 25.77 -38.82 12.59
N LEU A 77 24.84 -39.79 12.62
CA LEU A 77 25.04 -41.02 13.37
C LEU A 77 25.89 -41.96 12.52
N ILE A 78 27.12 -42.12 12.99
CA ILE A 78 28.08 -43.20 12.72
C ILE A 78 28.77 -43.17 11.35
#